data_AF-A0A8E6L4R4-F1
#
_entry.id   AF-A0A8E6L4R4-F1
#
_cell.length_a   1.000
_cell.length_b   1.000
_cell.length_c   1.000
_cell.angle_alpha   90.00
_cell.angle_beta   90.00
_cell.angle_gamma   90.00
#
_symmetry.space_group_name_H-M   'P 1'
#
loop_
_entity.id
_entity.type
_entity.pdbx_description
1 polymer ?
#
loop_
_entity_poly.entity_id
_entity_poly.type
_entity_poly.pdbx_seq_one_letter_code
_entity_poly.pdbx_strand_id
1 'polypeptide(L)'
;MDVQPNVQTDTVIKAFLRSELQLIRSQKKLLSVLPRDLASDYRYIPDNLLERFFHPTTDARLNRIALSEARPGSLLVPRVNGKPVLWGELIKLILDDSQLLKFETYGRPFDSTEMKPNEPCELLSGKQYVYKPIDLELFRKNIVSIQMNFLVNLWNLARFKPAYVRAYLALSNDAFQMLLDTEMSAFVEVTNVVLFPRFITYDTGRRDHKVYAWGYEIMADVLEGFIPRENMENLRVEFALKDSYEKLKLF
;
A
#
# COMPACT_ATOMS: atom_id res chain seq x y z
N MET A 1 16.33 13.07 34.00
CA MET A 1 15.87 11.67 33.93
C MET A 1 16.01 11.22 32.49
N ASP A 2 17.08 10.49 32.18
CA ASP A 2 17.24 9.85 30.89
C ASP A 2 16.20 8.74 30.74
N VAL A 3 15.17 9.03 29.95
CA VAL A 3 14.23 8.00 29.51
C VAL A 3 14.98 7.20 28.44
N GLN A 4 15.54 6.05 28.82
CA GLN A 4 16.06 5.11 27.84
C GLN A 4 14.96 4.83 26.81
N PRO A 5 15.18 5.05 25.51
CA PRO A 5 14.24 4.62 24.50
C PRO A 5 14.10 3.10 24.63
N ASN A 6 12.87 2.68 24.88
CA ASN A 6 12.56 1.34 25.33
C ASN A 6 12.82 0.36 24.17
N VAL A 7 14.01 -0.25 24.10
CA VAL A 7 14.53 -1.06 22.96
C VAL A 7 13.55 -2.15 22.48
N GLN A 8 12.71 -2.70 23.36
CA GLN A 8 11.64 -3.64 23.00
C GLN A 8 10.51 -2.99 22.19
N THR A 9 10.17 -1.74 22.47
CA THR A 9 9.15 -0.96 21.75
C THR A 9 9.50 -0.77 20.28
N ASP A 10 10.77 -0.52 19.97
CA ASP A 10 11.24 -0.38 18.59
C ASP A 10 11.19 -1.69 17.81
N THR A 11 11.33 -2.82 18.50
CA THR A 11 11.36 -4.13 17.84
C THR A 11 9.97 -4.52 17.30
N VAL A 12 8.90 -4.23 18.04
CA VAL A 12 7.52 -4.50 17.60
C VAL A 12 7.13 -3.58 16.43
N ILE A 13 7.48 -2.28 16.50
CA ILE A 13 7.24 -1.34 15.40
C ILE A 13 8.03 -1.75 14.15
N LYS A 14 9.30 -2.12 14.29
CA LYS A 14 10.12 -2.62 13.17
C LYS A 14 9.52 -3.89 12.55
N ALA A 15 9.00 -4.82 13.35
CA ALA A 15 8.32 -6.01 12.84
C ALA A 15 7.05 -5.65 12.06
N PHE A 16 6.22 -4.73 12.57
CA PHE A 16 5.04 -4.23 11.88
C PHE A 16 5.40 -3.53 10.55
N LEU A 17 6.41 -2.67 10.54
CA LEU A 17 6.85 -2.00 9.31
C LEU A 17 7.40 -2.98 8.26
N ARG A 18 7.99 -4.11 8.68
CA ARG A 18 8.42 -5.17 7.75
C ARG A 18 7.24 -5.89 7.10
N SER A 19 6.14 -6.13 7.82
CA SER A 19 4.95 -6.76 7.22
C SER A 19 4.30 -5.86 6.16
N GLU A 20 4.32 -4.53 6.38
CA GLU A 20 3.92 -3.56 5.36
C GLU A 20 4.73 -3.69 4.06
N LEU A 21 6.06 -3.76 4.18
CA LEU A 21 6.95 -3.88 3.02
C LEU A 21 6.81 -5.25 2.34
N GLN A 22 6.52 -6.30 3.11
CA GLN A 22 6.18 -7.61 2.55
C GLN A 22 4.92 -7.52 1.68
N LEU A 23 3.91 -6.75 2.09
CA LEU A 23 2.73 -6.53 1.28
C LEU A 23 3.05 -5.79 -0.02
N ILE A 24 3.88 -4.73 0.03
CA ILE A 24 4.36 -4.02 -1.17
C ILE A 24 5.08 -4.97 -2.13
N ARG A 25 5.94 -5.85 -1.62
CA ARG A 25 6.64 -6.86 -2.44
C ARG A 25 5.68 -7.86 -3.07
N SER A 26 4.69 -8.33 -2.33
CA SER A 26 3.68 -9.24 -2.86
C SER A 26 2.85 -8.58 -3.97
N GLN A 27 2.49 -7.29 -3.80
CA GLN A 27 1.86 -6.50 -4.85
C GLN A 27 2.77 -6.36 -6.08
N LYS A 28 4.07 -6.08 -5.88
CA LYS A 28 5.06 -6.04 -6.97
C LYS A 28 5.14 -7.36 -7.72
N LYS A 29 5.11 -8.49 -7.01
CA LYS A 29 5.14 -9.83 -7.62
C LYS A 29 3.89 -10.08 -8.47
N LEU A 30 2.70 -9.77 -7.97
CA LEU A 30 1.46 -9.87 -8.75
C LEU A 30 1.53 -9.00 -10.01
N LEU A 31 1.87 -7.72 -9.87
CA LEU A 31 1.95 -6.79 -11.00
C LEU A 31 3.04 -7.18 -12.02
N SER A 32 4.09 -7.87 -11.60
CA SER A 32 5.16 -8.32 -12.49
C SER A 32 4.73 -9.42 -13.46
N VAL A 33 3.63 -10.11 -13.19
CA VAL A 33 3.08 -11.18 -14.05
C VAL A 33 1.66 -10.86 -14.53
N LEU A 34 1.15 -9.67 -14.22
CA LEU A 34 -0.18 -9.24 -14.63
C LEU A 34 -0.16 -8.83 -16.11
N PRO A 35 -0.97 -9.46 -16.98
CA PRO A 35 -1.10 -9.00 -18.37
C PRO A 35 -1.60 -7.57 -18.42
N ARG A 36 -1.04 -6.77 -19.34
CA ARG A 36 -1.43 -5.38 -19.55
C ARG A 36 -2.93 -5.25 -19.86
N ASP A 37 -3.47 -6.24 -20.57
CA ASP A 37 -4.89 -6.31 -20.92
C ASP A 37 -5.79 -6.52 -19.70
N LEU A 38 -5.36 -7.28 -18.70
CA LEU A 38 -6.12 -7.50 -17.47
C LEU A 38 -5.88 -6.41 -16.41
N ALA A 39 -4.89 -5.54 -16.60
CA ALA A 39 -4.44 -4.55 -15.62
C ALA A 39 -5.27 -3.24 -15.60
N SER A 40 -6.55 -3.27 -15.94
CA SER A 40 -7.39 -2.07 -16.13
C SER A 40 -7.33 -1.05 -14.98
N ASP A 41 -7.31 -1.53 -13.72
CA ASP A 41 -7.19 -0.69 -12.52
C ASP A 41 -5.81 -0.04 -12.32
N TYR A 42 -4.81 -0.49 -13.08
CA TYR A 42 -3.40 -0.07 -12.99
C TYR A 42 -2.91 0.66 -14.25
N ARG A 43 -3.67 0.65 -15.35
CA ARG A 43 -3.28 1.30 -16.63
C ARG A 43 -3.11 2.82 -16.53
N TYR A 44 -3.65 3.42 -15.48
CA TYR A 44 -3.57 4.87 -15.26
C TYR A 44 -2.33 5.31 -14.48
N ILE A 45 -1.49 4.36 -14.07
CA ILE A 45 -0.21 4.66 -13.45
C ILE A 45 0.75 5.13 -14.56
N PRO A 46 1.36 6.31 -14.44
CA PRO A 46 2.36 6.79 -15.40
C PRO A 46 3.50 5.78 -15.61
N ASP A 47 3.94 5.63 -16.86
CA ASP A 47 4.97 4.65 -17.25
C ASP A 47 6.27 4.84 -16.47
N ASN A 48 6.68 6.08 -16.20
CA ASN A 48 7.88 6.36 -15.39
C ASN A 48 7.76 5.83 -13.94
N LEU A 49 6.56 5.81 -13.36
CA LEU A 49 6.32 5.23 -12.04
C LEU A 49 6.26 3.71 -12.08
N LEU A 50 5.78 3.12 -13.18
CA LEU A 50 5.83 1.67 -13.40
C LEU A 50 7.28 1.20 -13.59
N GLU A 51 8.07 1.89 -14.41
CA GLU A 51 9.50 1.62 -14.61
C GLU A 51 10.25 1.68 -13.28
N ARG A 52 10.03 2.73 -12.49
CA ARG A 52 10.60 2.87 -11.15
C ARG A 52 10.15 1.75 -10.22
N PHE A 53 8.87 1.36 -10.26
CA PHE A 53 8.33 0.28 -9.44
C PHE A 53 8.99 -1.08 -9.76
N PHE A 54 9.22 -1.36 -11.03
CA PHE A 54 9.89 -2.58 -11.49
C PHE A 54 11.42 -2.50 -11.54
N HIS A 55 12.01 -1.36 -11.18
CA HIS A 55 13.45 -1.16 -11.23
C HIS A 55 14.21 -2.16 -10.32
N PRO A 56 15.39 -2.66 -10.74
CA PRO A 56 16.17 -3.64 -9.96
C PRO A 56 16.53 -3.17 -8.54
N THR A 57 16.68 -1.85 -8.33
CA THR A 57 17.03 -1.28 -7.02
C THR A 57 15.85 -1.15 -6.05
N THR A 58 14.61 -1.39 -6.49
CA THR A 58 13.42 -1.25 -5.65
C THR A 58 13.50 -2.11 -4.39
N ASP A 59 13.97 -3.35 -4.48
CA ASP A 59 14.06 -4.22 -3.29
C ASP A 59 15.15 -3.76 -2.30
N ALA A 60 16.26 -3.22 -2.80
CA ALA A 60 17.28 -2.60 -1.97
C ALA A 60 16.75 -1.34 -1.27
N ARG A 61 15.96 -0.51 -1.96
CA ARG A 61 15.26 0.64 -1.38
C ARG A 61 14.31 0.21 -0.26
N LEU A 62 13.48 -0.81 -0.49
CA LEU A 62 12.57 -1.36 0.53
C LEU A 62 13.34 -1.89 1.74
N ASN A 63 14.47 -2.59 1.55
CA ASN A 63 15.29 -3.05 2.66
C ASN A 63 15.83 -1.92 3.53
N ARG A 64 16.27 -0.81 2.92
CA ARG A 64 16.72 0.37 3.67
C ARG A 64 15.58 1.01 4.46
N ILE A 65 14.40 1.12 3.86
CA ILE A 65 13.20 1.64 4.56
C ILE A 65 12.84 0.74 5.75
N ALA A 66 12.99 -0.58 5.63
CA ALA A 66 12.70 -1.54 6.71
C ALA A 66 13.58 -1.34 7.96
N LEU A 67 14.74 -0.70 7.80
CA LEU A 67 15.70 -0.42 8.86
C LEU A 67 15.58 1.00 9.41
N SER A 68 14.77 1.85 8.78
CA SER A 68 14.60 3.25 9.17
C SER A 68 13.66 3.40 10.37
N GLU A 69 14.14 4.12 11.39
CA GLU A 69 13.35 4.49 12.57
C GLU A 69 12.51 5.76 12.36
N ALA A 70 12.84 6.58 11.37
CA ALA A 70 12.21 7.88 11.13
C ALA A 70 10.94 7.82 10.26
N ARG A 71 10.22 6.69 10.21
CA ARG A 71 9.08 6.52 9.28
C ARG A 71 7.83 7.25 9.80
N PRO A 72 7.33 8.27 9.08
CA PRO A 72 6.29 9.17 9.59
C PRO A 72 4.87 8.66 9.33
N GLY A 73 4.65 7.71 8.41
CA GLY A 73 3.32 7.28 7.98
C GLY A 73 3.30 6.06 7.07
N SER A 74 2.09 5.60 6.75
CA SER A 74 1.85 4.44 5.90
C SER A 74 2.22 4.69 4.44
N LEU A 75 2.88 3.70 3.84
CA LEU A 75 3.20 3.59 2.42
C LEU A 75 2.10 2.84 1.65
N LEU A 76 1.01 2.50 2.32
CA LEU A 76 -0.15 1.83 1.75
C LEU A 76 -1.36 2.77 1.72
N VAL A 77 -2.23 2.56 0.75
CA VAL A 77 -3.56 3.17 0.66
C VAL A 77 -4.58 2.04 0.53
N PRO A 78 -5.62 2.01 1.38
CA PRO A 78 -6.69 1.04 1.25
C PRO A 78 -7.55 1.36 0.04
N ARG A 79 -7.87 0.33 -0.75
CA ARG A 79 -8.81 0.42 -1.86
C ARG A 79 -9.96 -0.54 -1.67
N VAL A 80 -11.18 -0.01 -1.70
CA VAL A 80 -12.44 -0.77 -1.64
C VAL A 80 -13.10 -0.66 -3.01
N ASN A 81 -13.40 -1.80 -3.63
CA ASN A 81 -13.98 -1.85 -4.99
C ASN A 81 -13.20 -1.00 -6.02
N GLY A 82 -11.87 -1.13 -6.01
CA GLY A 82 -10.97 -0.43 -6.93
C GLY A 82 -10.76 1.07 -6.65
N LYS A 83 -11.52 1.66 -5.71
CA LYS A 83 -11.40 3.07 -5.33
C LYS A 83 -10.63 3.21 -4.03
N PRO A 84 -9.73 4.19 -3.88
CA PRO A 84 -9.18 4.44 -2.56
C PRO A 84 -10.26 4.90 -1.59
N VAL A 85 -10.00 4.61 -0.34
CA VAL A 85 -10.70 5.17 0.81
C VAL A 85 -9.66 5.66 1.80
N LEU A 86 -10.07 6.48 2.75
CA LEU A 86 -9.20 6.83 3.87
C LEU A 86 -9.09 5.64 4.85
N TRP A 87 -8.00 5.54 5.61
CA TRP A 87 -7.85 4.55 6.68
C TRP A 87 -9.01 4.63 7.69
N GLY A 88 -9.43 5.83 8.07
CA GLY A 88 -10.59 6.01 8.96
C GLY A 88 -11.90 5.49 8.35
N GLU A 89 -12.09 5.64 7.04
CA GLU A 89 -13.26 5.10 6.33
C GLU A 89 -13.21 3.58 6.24
N LEU A 90 -12.03 3.00 5.95
CA LEU A 90 -11.85 1.54 5.99
C LEU A 90 -12.16 0.98 7.38
N ILE A 91 -11.63 1.61 8.44
CA ILE A 91 -11.86 1.17 9.83
C ILE A 91 -13.36 1.19 10.14
N LYS A 92 -14.06 2.26 9.74
CA LYS A 92 -15.51 2.33 9.88
C LYS A 92 -16.22 1.19 9.14
N LEU A 93 -15.84 0.91 7.89
CA LEU A 93 -16.41 -0.19 7.13
C LEU A 93 -16.20 -1.56 7.79
N ILE A 94 -15.05 -1.76 8.44
CA ILE A 94 -14.74 -3.00 9.17
C ILE A 94 -15.62 -3.10 10.42
N LEU A 95 -15.70 -2.01 11.20
CA LEU A 95 -16.55 -1.95 12.39
C LEU A 95 -18.03 -2.20 12.06
N ASP A 96 -18.51 -1.64 10.96
CA ASP A 96 -19.90 -1.78 10.49
C ASP A 96 -20.18 -3.15 9.83
N ASP A 97 -19.21 -4.08 9.84
CA ASP A 97 -19.27 -5.39 9.19
C ASP A 97 -19.74 -5.34 7.72
N SER A 98 -19.21 -4.36 6.98
CA SER A 98 -19.73 -4.05 5.64
C SER A 98 -19.53 -5.20 4.65
N GLN A 99 -20.61 -5.55 3.96
CA GLN A 99 -20.59 -6.53 2.86
C GLN A 99 -19.64 -6.12 1.72
N LEU A 100 -19.27 -4.84 1.61
CA LEU A 100 -18.29 -4.36 0.62
C LEU A 100 -16.89 -4.96 0.84
N LEU A 101 -16.59 -5.40 2.07
CA LEU A 101 -15.32 -5.98 2.46
C LEU A 101 -15.25 -7.48 2.24
N LYS A 102 -16.39 -8.13 2.01
CA LYS A 102 -16.54 -9.58 1.93
C LYS A 102 -16.91 -9.97 0.51
N PHE A 103 -15.97 -10.54 -0.22
CA PHE A 103 -16.26 -11.28 -1.46
C PHE A 103 -15.54 -12.63 -1.46
N GLU A 104 -16.21 -13.63 -2.03
CA GLU A 104 -15.58 -14.93 -2.32
C GLU A 104 -14.51 -14.82 -3.42
N THR A 105 -14.64 -13.81 -4.29
CA THR A 105 -13.69 -13.51 -5.37
C THR A 105 -13.24 -12.05 -5.30
N TYR A 106 -11.94 -11.87 -5.06
CA TYR A 106 -11.29 -10.56 -5.06
C TYR A 106 -11.13 -10.04 -6.48
N GLY A 107 -11.70 -8.87 -6.80
CA GLY A 107 -11.63 -8.30 -8.16
C GLY A 107 -12.27 -9.17 -9.25
N ARG A 108 -12.07 -8.82 -10.52
CA ARG A 108 -12.50 -9.70 -11.62
C ARG A 108 -11.70 -11.00 -11.57
N PRO A 109 -12.33 -12.17 -11.75
CA PRO A 109 -11.62 -13.43 -11.90
C PRO A 109 -10.58 -13.31 -13.03
N PHE A 110 -9.33 -13.76 -12.79
CA PHE A 110 -8.30 -13.66 -13.83
C PHE A 110 -8.63 -14.59 -15.01
N ASP A 111 -9.35 -15.68 -14.77
CA ASP A 111 -10.01 -16.54 -15.75
C ASP A 111 -11.16 -15.86 -16.53
N SER A 112 -11.19 -14.53 -16.59
CA SER A 112 -12.10 -13.78 -17.45
C SER A 112 -12.01 -14.23 -18.91
N THR A 113 -13.15 -14.16 -19.60
CA THR A 113 -13.35 -14.47 -21.03
C THR A 113 -12.43 -13.71 -22.00
N GLU A 114 -11.61 -12.79 -21.50
CA GLU A 114 -10.75 -11.89 -22.27
C GLU A 114 -9.42 -12.54 -22.68
N MET A 115 -8.90 -13.52 -21.93
CA MET A 115 -7.63 -14.19 -22.24
C MET A 115 -7.66 -15.68 -21.87
N LYS A 116 -7.17 -16.55 -22.76
CA LYS A 116 -7.09 -17.98 -22.51
C LYS A 116 -5.75 -18.38 -21.86
N PRO A 117 -5.75 -19.37 -20.95
CA PRO A 117 -4.52 -19.90 -20.38
C PRO A 117 -3.49 -20.25 -21.47
N ASN A 118 -2.25 -19.87 -21.23
CA ASN A 118 -1.08 -20.05 -22.09
C ASN A 118 -1.03 -19.21 -23.38
N GLU A 119 -1.92 -18.24 -23.57
CA GLU A 119 -1.79 -17.28 -24.67
C GLU A 119 -0.59 -16.34 -24.44
N PRO A 120 0.15 -15.96 -25.50
CA PRO A 120 1.19 -14.95 -25.40
C PRO A 120 0.57 -13.59 -25.07
N CYS A 121 1.22 -12.85 -24.18
CA CYS A 121 0.75 -11.55 -23.76
C CYS A 121 1.90 -10.61 -23.37
N GLU A 122 1.62 -9.31 -23.43
CA GLU A 122 2.48 -8.30 -22.84
C GLU A 122 2.07 -8.07 -21.38
N LEU A 123 3.03 -8.12 -20.48
CA LEU A 123 2.84 -7.83 -19.06
C LEU A 123 2.73 -6.32 -18.83
N LEU A 124 2.16 -5.92 -17.69
CA LEU A 124 2.16 -4.53 -17.25
C LEU A 124 3.58 -3.92 -17.14
N SER A 125 4.59 -4.77 -16.97
CA SER A 125 6.01 -4.38 -16.97
C SER A 125 6.62 -4.19 -18.38
N GLY A 126 5.84 -4.37 -19.45
CA GLY A 126 6.30 -4.32 -20.85
C GLY A 126 6.99 -5.59 -21.35
N LYS A 127 7.16 -6.61 -20.50
CA LYS A 127 7.81 -7.88 -20.87
C LYS A 127 6.82 -8.82 -21.57
N GLN A 128 7.31 -9.58 -22.54
CA GLN A 128 6.55 -10.69 -23.14
C GLN A 128 6.45 -11.87 -22.18
N TYR A 129 5.29 -12.51 -22.12
CA TYR A 129 5.00 -13.61 -21.20
C TYR A 129 3.94 -14.57 -21.76
N VAL A 130 3.79 -15.71 -21.08
CA VAL A 130 2.76 -16.72 -21.38
C VAL A 130 1.73 -16.67 -20.26
N TYR A 131 0.48 -16.35 -20.59
CA TYR A 131 -0.55 -16.09 -19.60
C TYR A 131 -0.81 -17.29 -18.68
N LYS A 132 -0.60 -17.11 -17.37
CA LYS A 132 -0.80 -18.14 -16.34
C LYS A 132 -1.76 -17.65 -15.26
N PRO A 133 -3.09 -17.87 -15.43
CA PRO A 133 -4.09 -17.42 -14.46
C PRO A 133 -3.88 -18.03 -13.06
N ILE A 134 -3.37 -19.27 -12.99
CA ILE A 134 -3.11 -19.96 -11.72
C ILE A 134 -2.08 -19.20 -10.87
N ASP A 135 -1.03 -18.65 -11.49
CA ASP A 135 0.01 -17.90 -10.78
C ASP A 135 -0.57 -16.60 -10.20
N LEU A 136 -1.43 -15.93 -10.96
CA LEU A 136 -2.11 -14.70 -10.52
C LEU A 136 -3.05 -14.95 -9.34
N GLU A 137 -3.84 -16.04 -9.39
CA GLU A 137 -4.70 -16.43 -8.26
C GLU A 137 -3.90 -16.80 -7.01
N LEU A 138 -2.77 -17.48 -7.18
CA LEU A 138 -1.88 -17.79 -6.06
C LEU A 138 -1.30 -16.51 -5.43
N PHE A 139 -0.84 -15.55 -6.25
CA PHE A 139 -0.34 -14.27 -5.73
C PHE A 139 -1.43 -13.45 -5.04
N ARG A 140 -2.65 -13.44 -5.61
CA ARG A 140 -3.82 -12.80 -5.01
C ARG A 140 -4.15 -13.38 -3.64
N LYS A 141 -4.26 -14.71 -3.50
CA LYS A 141 -4.50 -15.38 -2.22
C LYS A 141 -3.42 -15.07 -1.18
N ASN A 142 -2.16 -15.06 -1.61
CA ASN A 142 -1.03 -14.71 -0.74
C ASN A 142 -1.11 -13.25 -0.26
N ILE A 143 -1.48 -12.31 -1.14
CA ILE A 143 -1.68 -10.89 -0.78
C ILE A 143 -2.78 -10.76 0.27
N VAL A 144 -3.94 -11.41 0.07
CA VAL A 144 -5.07 -11.37 1.01
C VAL A 144 -4.64 -11.89 2.39
N SER A 145 -3.93 -13.01 2.45
CA SER A 145 -3.42 -13.56 3.71
C SER A 145 -2.43 -12.61 4.41
N ILE A 146 -1.48 -12.03 3.68
CA ILE A 146 -0.51 -11.07 4.23
C ILE A 146 -1.22 -9.79 4.71
N GLN A 147 -2.24 -9.34 3.98
CA GLN A 147 -3.06 -8.18 4.34
C GLN A 147 -3.83 -8.40 5.64
N MET A 148 -4.53 -9.52 5.79
CA MET A 148 -5.24 -9.84 7.04
C MET A 148 -4.29 -9.84 8.23
N ASN A 149 -3.12 -10.48 8.06
CA ASN A 149 -2.08 -10.46 9.09
C ASN A 149 -1.57 -9.04 9.38
N PHE A 150 -1.41 -8.19 8.36
CA PHE A 150 -1.04 -6.79 8.55
C PHE A 150 -2.10 -6.03 9.35
N LEU A 151 -3.39 -6.20 9.03
CA LEU A 151 -4.50 -5.53 9.72
C LEU A 151 -4.63 -5.98 11.19
N VAL A 152 -4.51 -7.29 11.46
CA VAL A 152 -4.49 -7.81 12.84
C VAL A 152 -3.29 -7.25 13.62
N ASN A 153 -2.12 -7.18 12.99
CA ASN A 153 -0.93 -6.59 13.62
C ASN A 153 -1.10 -5.08 13.87
N LEU A 154 -1.75 -4.36 12.96
CA LEU A 154 -2.10 -2.95 13.14
C LEU A 154 -3.03 -2.76 14.35
N TRP A 155 -4.09 -3.57 14.45
CA TRP A 155 -5.01 -3.54 15.58
C TRP A 155 -4.31 -3.83 16.91
N ASN A 156 -3.46 -4.88 16.95
CA ASN A 156 -2.64 -5.17 18.13
C ASN A 156 -1.73 -3.98 18.48
N LEU A 157 -1.05 -3.41 17.49
CA LEU A 157 -0.15 -2.27 17.67
C LEU A 157 -0.91 -1.04 18.19
N ALA A 158 -2.16 -0.83 17.79
CA ALA A 158 -2.98 0.29 18.26
C ALA A 158 -3.19 0.25 19.78
N ARG A 159 -3.28 -0.95 20.36
CA ARG A 159 -3.43 -1.15 21.81
C ARG A 159 -2.12 -0.92 22.57
N PHE A 160 -0.98 -1.32 21.99
CA PHE A 160 0.33 -1.19 22.65
C PHE A 160 1.02 0.15 22.40
N LYS A 161 0.77 0.79 21.26
CA LYS A 161 1.39 2.03 20.78
C LYS A 161 0.35 2.95 20.12
N PRO A 162 -0.66 3.41 20.89
CA PRO A 162 -1.78 4.19 20.35
C PRO A 162 -1.33 5.48 19.65
N ALA A 163 -0.41 6.24 20.27
CA ALA A 163 0.11 7.49 19.69
C ALA A 163 0.83 7.25 18.36
N TYR A 164 1.59 6.15 18.25
CA TYR A 164 2.27 5.79 17.02
C TYR A 164 1.26 5.46 15.91
N VAL A 165 0.30 4.56 16.16
CA VAL A 165 -0.68 4.14 15.15
C VAL A 165 -1.52 5.31 14.67
N ARG A 166 -1.96 6.17 15.59
CA ARG A 166 -2.70 7.40 15.25
C ARG A 166 -1.93 8.30 14.29
N ALA A 167 -0.65 8.57 14.60
CA ALA A 167 0.19 9.40 13.75
C ALA A 167 0.51 8.72 12.41
N TYR A 168 0.81 7.42 12.46
CA TYR A 168 1.19 6.61 11.30
C TYR A 168 0.07 6.50 10.24
N LEU A 169 -1.18 6.41 10.68
CA LEU A 169 -2.36 6.38 9.81
C LEU A 169 -3.05 7.75 9.64
N ALA A 170 -2.56 8.79 10.33
CA ALA A 170 -3.18 10.11 10.40
C ALA A 170 -4.69 10.07 10.80
N LEU A 171 -5.02 9.28 11.82
CA LEU A 171 -6.41 9.10 12.28
C LEU A 171 -6.91 10.26 13.15
N SER A 172 -8.17 10.64 12.94
CA SER A 172 -8.93 11.44 13.91
C SER A 172 -9.12 10.67 15.22
N ASN A 173 -9.52 11.38 16.30
CA ASN A 173 -9.86 10.73 17.56
C ASN A 173 -10.97 9.67 17.36
N ASP A 174 -12.03 10.04 16.64
CA ASP A 174 -13.19 9.17 16.43
C ASP A 174 -12.82 7.92 15.64
N ALA A 175 -12.06 8.07 14.54
CA ALA A 175 -11.63 6.94 13.73
C ALA A 175 -10.68 6.01 14.51
N PHE A 176 -9.83 6.58 15.39
CA PHE A 176 -9.01 5.77 16.27
C PHE A 176 -9.82 5.04 17.33
N GLN A 177 -10.87 5.64 17.88
CA GLN A 177 -11.76 4.96 18.82
C GLN A 177 -12.50 3.81 18.15
N MET A 178 -13.00 4.01 16.92
CA MET A 178 -13.59 2.93 16.12
C MET A 178 -12.63 1.73 15.95
N LEU A 179 -11.33 2.00 15.73
CA LEU A 179 -10.32 0.94 15.63
C LEU A 179 -10.21 0.12 16.92
N LEU A 180 -10.29 0.77 18.08
CA LEU A 180 -10.23 0.10 19.38
C LEU A 180 -11.52 -0.65 19.72
N ASP A 181 -12.67 -0.16 19.25
CA ASP A 181 -13.98 -0.77 19.45
C ASP A 181 -14.22 -1.97 18.51
N THR A 182 -13.45 -2.08 17.43
CA THR A 182 -13.54 -3.19 16.47
C THR A 182 -12.98 -4.48 17.06
N GLU A 183 -13.71 -5.58 16.93
CA GLU A 183 -13.22 -6.92 17.32
C GLU A 183 -12.11 -7.42 16.40
N MET A 184 -11.16 -8.16 16.94
CA MET A 184 -10.02 -8.70 16.16
C MET A 184 -10.47 -9.61 14.99
N SER A 185 -11.56 -10.36 15.19
CA SER A 185 -12.17 -11.24 14.17
C SER A 185 -12.60 -10.49 12.91
N ALA A 186 -13.06 -9.24 13.04
CA ALA A 186 -13.52 -8.46 11.88
C ALA A 186 -12.39 -8.22 10.86
N PHE A 187 -11.12 -8.16 11.31
CA PHE A 187 -9.97 -7.94 10.42
C PHE A 187 -9.58 -9.15 9.58
N VAL A 188 -9.94 -10.37 9.99
CA VAL A 188 -9.67 -11.59 9.21
C VAL A 188 -10.75 -11.87 8.16
N GLU A 189 -11.82 -11.08 8.13
CA GLU A 189 -12.90 -11.19 7.14
C GLU A 189 -12.77 -10.17 5.99
N VAL A 190 -11.73 -9.33 6.01
CA VAL A 190 -11.48 -8.27 5.03
C VAL A 190 -10.80 -8.85 3.77
N THR A 191 -11.60 -9.54 2.94
CA THR A 191 -11.11 -10.23 1.73
C THR A 191 -11.12 -9.35 0.48
N ASN A 192 -12.03 -8.37 0.38
CA ASN A 192 -12.25 -7.53 -0.81
C ASN A 192 -11.68 -6.11 -0.68
N VAL A 193 -10.55 -5.99 -0.01
CA VAL A 193 -9.79 -4.73 0.10
C VAL A 193 -8.42 -4.95 -0.49
N VAL A 194 -7.89 -3.94 -1.15
CA VAL A 194 -6.50 -3.92 -1.61
C VAL A 194 -5.75 -2.86 -0.81
N LEU A 195 -4.86 -3.29 0.08
CA LEU A 195 -3.84 -2.40 0.59
C LEU A 195 -2.73 -2.26 -0.47
N PHE A 196 -2.78 -1.15 -1.20
CA PHE A 196 -1.95 -0.91 -2.37
C PHE A 196 -0.81 0.08 -2.06
N PRO A 197 0.38 -0.03 -2.68
CA PRO A 197 1.42 0.98 -2.53
C PRO A 197 0.89 2.38 -2.84
N ARG A 198 1.31 3.35 -2.05
CA ARG A 198 0.74 4.69 -2.09
C ARG A 198 1.37 5.55 -3.17
N PHE A 199 0.55 6.31 -3.89
CA PHE A 199 1.00 7.41 -4.76
C PHE A 199 0.91 8.74 -4.04
N ILE A 200 1.93 9.57 -4.18
CA ILE A 200 2.08 10.82 -3.47
C ILE A 200 2.56 11.90 -4.42
N THR A 201 1.97 13.08 -4.30
CA THR A 201 2.49 14.30 -4.87
C THR A 201 3.41 14.97 -3.85
N TYR A 202 4.61 15.35 -4.25
CA TYR A 202 5.56 16.04 -3.38
C TYR A 202 6.23 17.20 -4.12
N ASP A 203 6.71 18.16 -3.33
CA ASP A 203 7.50 19.28 -3.84
C ASP A 203 8.96 18.86 -3.92
N THR A 204 9.61 19.10 -5.05
CA THR A 204 11.04 18.85 -5.23
C THR A 204 11.93 20.01 -4.74
N GLY A 205 11.32 21.09 -4.24
CA GLY A 205 11.98 22.35 -3.92
C GLY A 205 12.24 23.25 -5.13
N ARG A 206 11.91 22.77 -6.35
CA ARG A 206 11.92 23.59 -7.56
C ARG A 206 10.60 24.34 -7.64
N ARG A 207 10.66 25.68 -7.52
CA ARG A 207 9.49 26.55 -7.63
C ARG A 207 8.69 26.14 -8.89
N ASP A 208 7.38 25.97 -8.70
CA ASP A 208 6.37 25.68 -9.72
C ASP A 208 6.21 24.22 -10.20
N HIS A 209 6.92 23.22 -9.65
CA HIS A 209 6.79 21.82 -10.11
C HIS A 209 6.49 20.83 -8.98
N LYS A 210 5.23 20.37 -8.92
CA LYS A 210 4.83 19.20 -8.12
C LYS A 210 5.09 17.92 -8.90
N VAL A 211 5.73 16.93 -8.28
CA VAL A 211 6.07 15.65 -8.91
C VAL A 211 5.32 14.52 -8.21
N TYR A 212 4.96 13.48 -8.96
CA TYR A 212 4.36 12.26 -8.42
C TYR A 212 5.43 11.20 -8.19
N ALA A 213 5.34 10.49 -7.07
CA ALA A 213 6.12 9.30 -6.79
C ALA A 213 5.35 8.32 -5.93
N TRP A 214 5.84 7.09 -5.85
CA TRP A 214 5.38 6.18 -4.82
C TRP A 214 5.88 6.65 -3.45
N GLY A 215 5.08 6.47 -2.40
CA GLY A 215 5.47 6.90 -1.05
C GLY A 215 6.76 6.25 -0.57
N TYR A 216 7.00 4.99 -0.94
CA TYR A 216 8.26 4.32 -0.61
C TYR A 216 9.47 4.93 -1.32
N GLU A 217 9.28 5.52 -2.51
CA GLU A 217 10.37 6.21 -3.20
C GLU A 217 10.70 7.53 -2.53
N ILE A 218 9.68 8.31 -2.17
CA ILE A 218 9.89 9.55 -1.40
C ILE A 218 10.66 9.24 -0.11
N MET A 219 10.25 8.20 0.62
CA MET A 219 10.95 7.80 1.84
C MET A 219 12.40 7.38 1.56
N ALA A 220 12.65 6.58 0.52
CA ALA A 220 14.00 6.17 0.16
C ALA A 220 14.88 7.37 -0.20
N ASP A 221 14.37 8.28 -1.03
CA ASP A 221 15.10 9.44 -1.52
C ASP A 221 15.37 10.45 -0.37
N VAL A 222 14.46 10.59 0.60
CA VAL A 222 14.71 11.36 1.84
C VAL A 222 15.82 10.72 2.68
N LEU A 223 15.79 9.39 2.85
CA LEU A 223 16.82 8.67 3.62
C LEU A 223 18.21 8.78 2.97
N GLU A 224 18.27 8.93 1.65
CA GLU A 224 19.50 9.17 0.89
C GLU A 224 19.90 10.65 0.82
N GLY A 225 19.08 11.56 1.34
CA GLY A 225 19.34 13.00 1.33
C GLY A 225 19.07 13.69 -0.01
N PHE A 226 18.43 13.01 -0.96
CA PHE A 226 18.06 13.59 -2.26
C PHE A 226 16.83 14.49 -2.17
N ILE A 227 15.95 14.25 -1.18
CA ILE A 227 14.75 15.05 -0.93
C ILE A 227 14.82 15.64 0.49
N PRO A 228 14.43 16.91 0.69
CA PRO A 228 14.35 17.52 2.01
C PRO A 228 13.42 16.76 2.98
N ARG A 229 13.79 16.74 4.27
CA ARG A 229 13.09 15.95 5.30
C ARG A 229 11.67 16.42 5.57
N GLU A 230 11.37 17.69 5.36
CA GLU A 230 10.04 18.29 5.50
C GLU A 230 8.99 17.63 4.59
N ASN A 231 9.41 17.03 3.47
CA ASN A 231 8.51 16.32 2.57
C ASN A 231 8.05 14.95 3.12
N MET A 232 8.58 14.51 4.25
CA MET A 232 8.10 13.33 4.97
C MET A 232 6.63 13.48 5.42
N GLU A 233 6.14 14.70 5.64
CA GLU A 233 4.74 14.93 6.01
C GLU A 233 3.75 14.45 4.92
N ASN A 234 4.18 14.41 3.65
CA ASN A 234 3.35 13.88 2.56
C ASN A 234 3.01 12.39 2.77
N LEU A 235 3.81 11.65 3.53
CA LEU A 235 3.55 10.24 3.86
C LEU A 235 2.48 10.09 4.95
N ARG A 236 2.17 11.15 5.71
CA ARG A 236 1.11 11.12 6.74
C ARG A 236 -0.27 11.33 6.13
N VAL A 237 -0.42 12.29 5.21
CA VAL A 237 -1.74 12.74 4.74
C VAL A 237 -2.24 11.93 3.56
N GLU A 238 -3.23 11.07 3.76
CA GLU A 238 -3.82 10.30 2.66
C GLU A 238 -4.37 11.22 1.57
N PHE A 239 -3.85 11.04 0.35
CA PHE A 239 -4.32 11.77 -0.81
C PHE A 239 -5.46 11.00 -1.44
N ALA A 240 -6.59 11.67 -1.71
CA ALA A 240 -7.67 11.09 -2.47
C ALA A 240 -7.18 10.77 -3.90
N LEU A 241 -7.32 9.53 -4.41
CA LEU A 241 -6.91 9.25 -5.80
C LEU A 241 -7.65 10.14 -6.79
N LYS A 242 -8.84 10.68 -6.49
CA LYS A 242 -9.52 11.60 -7.42
C LYS A 242 -8.65 12.83 -7.73
N ASP A 243 -7.98 13.38 -6.73
CA ASP A 243 -7.05 14.50 -6.88
C ASP A 243 -5.75 14.08 -7.58
N SER A 244 -5.36 12.81 -7.45
CA SER A 244 -4.23 12.25 -8.19
C SER A 244 -4.60 12.01 -9.67
N TYR A 245 -5.77 11.43 -9.96
CA TYR A 245 -6.24 11.10 -11.30
C TYR A 245 -6.44 12.34 -12.17
N GLU A 246 -7.09 13.39 -11.67
CA GLU A 246 -7.28 14.61 -12.45
C GLU A 246 -5.97 15.33 -12.73
N LYS A 247 -5.00 15.25 -11.80
CA LYS A 247 -3.68 15.83 -12.04
C LYS A 247 -2.77 14.95 -12.88
N LEU A 248 -2.96 13.63 -12.89
CA LEU A 248 -2.26 12.69 -13.79
C LEU A 248 -2.73 12.82 -15.24
N LYS A 249 -3.93 13.38 -15.49
CA LYS A 249 -4.43 13.70 -16.83
C LYS A 249 -3.89 15.02 -17.41
N LEU A 250 -3.23 15.84 -16.59
CA LEU A 250 -2.72 17.17 -16.95
C LEU A 250 -1.23 17.19 -17.33
N PHE A 251 -0.65 16.00 -17.56
CA PHE A 251 0.68 15.80 -18.12
C PHE A 251 0.57 14.83 -19.30
#